data_AF-A0AAN8G3L7-F1
#
_entry.id   AF-A0AAN8G3L7-F1
#
_cell.length_a   1.000
_cell.length_b   1.000
_cell.length_c   1.000
_cell.angle_alpha   90.00
_cell.angle_beta   90.00
_cell.angle_gamma   90.00
#
_symmetry.space_group_name_H-M   'P 1'
#
loop_
_entity.id
_entity.type
_entity.pdbx_description
1 polymer ?
#
loop_
_entity_poly.entity_id
_entity_poly.type
_entity_poly.pdbx_seq_one_letter_code
_entity_poly.pdbx_strand_id
1 'polypeptide(L)'
;IWTPRNVRIIVGLQYVAALATVSPLIGAKLMYTSNIDGTFTYTGLDTQADIISKFTNVGVCVIYASVSVGVNIRLVNEWHRLSKLGSTSRYGRQEKGLLLYTLFVFASSILMCSQQFIKIFSIYNHDGMLKAWITMQNESLLLKLKKEAL
;
A
#
# COMPACT_ATOMS: atom_id res chain seq x y z
N ILE A 1 11.06 25.30 -4.42
CA ILE A 1 10.99 24.09 -3.56
C ILE A 1 10.94 22.82 -4.41
N TRP A 2 10.08 22.76 -5.44
CA TRP A 2 10.09 21.70 -6.46
C TRP A 2 11.19 21.94 -7.50
N THR A 3 12.42 21.53 -7.18
CA THR A 3 13.53 21.50 -8.14
C THR A 3 13.74 20.06 -8.64
N PRO A 4 14.31 19.86 -9.85
CA PRO A 4 14.57 18.52 -10.39
C PRO A 4 15.42 17.66 -9.44
N ARG A 5 16.35 18.29 -8.72
CA ARG A 5 17.18 17.63 -7.70
C ARG A 5 16.34 17.09 -6.54
N ASN A 6 15.41 17.89 -6.02
CA ASN A 6 14.55 17.46 -4.91
C ASN A 6 13.58 16.36 -5.33
N VAL A 7 13.05 16.43 -6.57
CA VAL A 7 12.21 15.36 -7.12
C VAL A 7 12.97 14.04 -7.20
N ARG A 8 14.21 14.05 -7.70
CA ARG A 8 15.06 12.84 -7.75
C ARG A 8 15.32 12.24 -6.37
N ILE A 9 15.53 13.07 -5.35
CA ILE A 9 15.73 12.61 -3.97
C ILE A 9 14.46 11.93 -3.44
N ILE A 10 13.28 12.52 -3.66
CA ILE A 10 11.99 11.94 -3.24
C ILE A 10 11.74 10.60 -3.94
N VAL A 11 11.97 10.53 -5.25
CA VAL A 11 11.84 9.29 -6.03
C VAL A 11 12.81 8.22 -5.50
N GLY A 12 14.06 8.58 -5.21
CA GLY A 12 15.05 7.67 -4.62
C GLY A 12 14.59 7.11 -3.27
N LEU A 13 14.09 7.97 -2.38
CA LEU A 13 13.52 7.57 -1.08
C LEU A 13 12.34 6.59 -1.24
N GLN A 14 11.49 6.81 -2.25
CA GLN A 14 10.35 5.94 -2.52
C GLN A 14 10.79 4.54 -2.97
N TYR A 15 11.85 4.44 -3.79
CA TYR A 15 12.43 3.15 -4.15
C TYR A 15 13.08 2.45 -2.96
N VAL A 16 13.79 3.18 -2.10
CA VAL A 16 14.39 2.59 -0.89
C VAL A 16 13.30 2.03 0.03
N ALA A 17 12.19 2.75 0.22
CA ALA A 17 11.06 2.26 1.00
C ALA A 17 10.44 1.00 0.38
N ALA A 18 10.29 0.95 -0.95
CA ALA A 18 9.78 -0.22 -1.65
C ALA A 18 10.73 -1.44 -1.54
N LEU A 19 12.04 -1.22 -1.59
CA LEU A 19 13.01 -2.29 -1.38
C LEU A 19 12.99 -2.79 0.06
N ALA A 20 12.81 -1.89 1.04
CA ALA A 20 12.71 -2.27 2.44
C ALA A 20 11.44 -3.09 2.77
N THR A 21 10.34 -2.88 2.05
CA THR A 21 9.14 -3.71 2.22
C THR A 21 9.27 -5.08 1.55
N VAL A 22 10.03 -5.19 0.47
CA VAL A 22 10.21 -6.45 -0.27
C VAL A 22 11.39 -7.27 0.26
N SER A 23 12.40 -6.65 0.87
CA SER A 23 13.60 -7.34 1.35
C SER A 23 13.33 -8.53 2.31
N PRO A 24 12.33 -8.51 3.21
CA PRO A 24 12.05 -9.65 4.08
C PRO A 24 11.48 -10.87 3.32
N LEU A 25 11.01 -10.68 2.09
CA LEU A 25 10.48 -11.74 1.24
C LEU A 25 11.58 -12.38 0.38
N ILE A 26 12.71 -11.70 0.20
CA ILE A 26 13.83 -12.20 -0.60
C ILE A 26 14.51 -13.34 0.18
N GLY A 27 14.40 -14.56 -0.34
CA GLY A 27 14.94 -15.76 0.31
C GLY A 27 14.02 -16.38 1.37
N ALA A 28 12.79 -15.88 1.51
CA ALA A 28 11.81 -16.50 2.39
C ALA A 28 11.44 -17.90 1.88
N LYS A 29 11.46 -18.90 2.77
CA LYS A 29 11.07 -20.27 2.43
C LYS A 29 9.55 -20.34 2.28
N LEU A 30 9.11 -20.93 1.17
CA LEU A 30 7.71 -21.26 0.93
C LEU A 30 7.41 -22.57 1.66
N MET A 31 6.37 -22.58 2.49
CA MET A 31 5.92 -23.72 3.25
C MET A 31 4.82 -24.46 2.48
N TYR A 32 4.96 -25.78 2.40
CA TYR A 32 4.01 -26.68 1.76
C TYR A 32 3.62 -27.78 2.74
N THR A 33 2.35 -28.13 2.80
CA THR A 33 1.89 -29.33 3.52
C THR A 33 1.64 -30.46 2.53
N SER A 34 2.04 -31.67 2.88
CA SER A 34 1.69 -32.87 2.12
C SER A 34 0.28 -33.30 2.51
N ASN A 35 -0.60 -33.43 1.53
CA ASN A 35 -1.90 -34.04 1.71
C ASN A 35 -1.79 -35.56 1.67
N ILE A 36 -2.83 -36.21 2.14
CA ILE A 36 -3.00 -37.68 2.16
C ILE A 36 -2.97 -38.27 0.75
N ASP A 37 -3.38 -37.46 -0.24
CA ASP A 37 -3.46 -37.81 -1.66
C ASP A 37 -2.11 -37.68 -2.39
N GLY A 38 -1.03 -37.36 -1.67
CA GLY A 38 0.31 -37.14 -2.22
C GLY A 38 0.49 -35.77 -2.91
N THR A 39 -0.52 -34.91 -2.88
CA THR A 39 -0.44 -33.53 -3.38
C THR A 39 0.17 -32.60 -2.33
N PHE A 40 0.86 -31.55 -2.77
CA PHE A 40 1.41 -30.51 -1.90
C PHE A 40 0.54 -29.25 -1.97
N THR A 41 -0.01 -28.82 -0.84
CA THR A 41 -0.75 -27.55 -0.75
C THR A 41 0.15 -26.47 -0.15
N TYR A 42 0.22 -25.33 -0.83
CA TYR A 42 0.91 -24.16 -0.31
C TYR A 42 0.20 -23.65 0.95
N THR A 43 0.91 -23.65 2.08
CA THR A 43 0.36 -23.22 3.38
C THR A 43 0.78 -21.81 3.76
N GLY A 44 1.84 -21.27 3.15
CA GLY A 44 2.27 -19.90 3.38
C GLY A 44 3.77 -19.69 3.26
N LEU A 45 4.25 -18.54 3.73
CA LEU A 45 5.67 -18.28 3.95
C LEU A 45 6.09 -18.82 5.32
N ASP A 46 7.39 -19.02 5.50
CA ASP A 46 7.96 -19.29 6.82
C ASP A 46 7.47 -18.26 7.85
N THR A 47 7.07 -18.75 9.03
CA THR A 47 6.32 -17.97 10.04
C THR A 47 7.06 -16.69 10.43
N GLN A 48 8.39 -16.74 10.50
CA GLN A 48 9.20 -15.59 10.84
C GLN A 48 9.22 -14.54 9.71
N ALA A 49 9.39 -14.96 8.46
CA ALA A 49 9.36 -14.07 7.30
C ALA A 49 7.97 -13.45 7.06
N ASP A 50 6.91 -14.24 7.28
CA ASP A 50 5.52 -13.81 7.15
C ASP A 50 5.17 -12.73 8.20
N ILE A 51 5.57 -12.92 9.46
CA ILE A 51 5.35 -11.94 10.53
C ILE A 51 6.12 -10.64 10.24
N ILE A 52 7.42 -10.74 9.92
CA ILE A 52 8.26 -9.55 9.66
C ILE A 52 7.71 -8.76 8.46
N SER A 53 7.34 -9.45 7.37
CA SER A 53 6.76 -8.80 6.19
C SER A 53 5.46 -8.05 6.52
N LYS A 54 4.57 -8.67 7.29
CA LYS A 54 3.30 -8.06 7.73
C LYS A 54 3.53 -6.82 8.59
N PHE A 55 4.42 -6.90 9.58
CA PHE A 55 4.74 -5.76 10.45
C PHE A 55 5.37 -4.60 9.69
N THR A 56 6.33 -4.88 8.80
CA THR A 56 6.97 -3.87 7.95
C THR A 56 5.95 -3.19 7.05
N ASN A 57 5.05 -3.96 6.43
CA ASN A 57 4.03 -3.42 5.53
C ASN A 57 3.01 -2.53 6.28
N VAL A 58 2.58 -2.93 7.48
CA VAL A 58 1.72 -2.08 8.33
C VAL A 58 2.44 -0.82 8.76
N GLY A 59 3.69 -0.92 9.21
CA GLY A 59 4.48 0.23 9.62
C GLY A 59 4.60 1.27 8.51
N VAL A 60 4.92 0.82 7.29
CA VAL A 60 4.98 1.69 6.11
C VAL A 60 3.61 2.29 5.78
N CYS A 61 2.53 1.51 5.85
CA CYS A 61 1.17 2.02 5.65
C CYS A 61 0.80 3.12 6.66
N VAL A 62 1.12 2.95 7.94
CA VAL A 62 0.82 3.94 9.00
C VAL A 62 1.62 5.22 8.81
N ILE A 63 2.92 5.10 8.52
CA ILE A 63 3.77 6.26 8.26
C ILE A 63 3.26 7.02 7.02
N TYR A 64 2.94 6.30 5.95
CA TYR A 64 2.40 6.91 4.74
C TYR A 64 1.06 7.61 5.00
N ALA A 65 0.13 6.93 5.68
CA ALA A 65 -1.19 7.49 6.00
C ALA A 65 -1.08 8.75 6.86
N SER A 66 -0.25 8.74 7.91
CA SER A 66 -0.08 9.89 8.82
C SER A 66 0.54 11.10 8.12
N VAL A 67 1.61 10.90 7.33
CA VAL A 67 2.22 11.98 6.54
C VAL A 67 1.22 12.51 5.51
N SER A 68 0.51 11.62 4.82
CA SER A 68 -0.42 12.00 3.76
C SER A 68 -1.63 12.76 4.31
N VAL A 69 -2.21 12.34 5.45
CA VAL A 69 -3.25 13.10 6.17
C VAL A 69 -2.74 14.51 6.50
N GLY A 70 -1.55 14.63 7.09
CA GLY A 70 -0.98 15.92 7.48
C GLY A 70 -0.78 16.88 6.31
N VAL A 71 -0.30 16.36 5.17
CA VAL A 71 -0.13 17.14 3.94
C VAL A 71 -1.49 17.54 3.36
N ASN A 72 -2.46 16.62 3.28
CA ASN A 72 -3.79 16.90 2.74
C ASN A 72 -4.58 17.90 3.61
N ILE A 73 -4.46 17.87 4.94
CA ILE A 73 -5.08 18.88 5.81
C ILE A 73 -4.50 20.27 5.53
N ARG A 74 -3.16 20.40 5.44
CA ARG A 74 -2.52 21.68 5.09
C ARG A 74 -2.96 22.17 3.71
N LEU A 75 -3.05 21.24 2.76
CA LEU A 75 -3.47 21.50 1.39
C LEU A 75 -4.91 22.04 1.31
N VAL A 76 -5.84 21.43 2.06
CA VAL A 76 -7.24 21.87 2.14
C VAL A 76 -7.36 23.22 2.85
N ASN A 77 -6.58 23.46 3.91
CA ASN A 77 -6.56 24.75 4.61
C ASN A 77 -6.05 25.88 3.70
N GLU A 78 -4.96 25.64 2.98
CA GLU A 78 -4.39 26.60 2.03
C GLU A 78 -5.37 26.88 0.88
N TRP A 79 -5.99 25.84 0.37
CA TRP A 79 -7.06 25.96 -0.61
C TRP A 79 -8.23 26.81 -0.11
N HIS A 80 -8.70 26.58 1.12
CA HIS A 80 -9.80 27.33 1.71
C HIS A 80 -9.43 28.80 1.94
N ARG A 81 -8.15 29.08 2.19
CA ARG A 81 -7.59 30.44 2.25
C ARG A 81 -7.61 31.10 0.88
N LEU A 82 -7.12 30.41 -0.15
CA LEU A 82 -7.06 30.91 -1.53
C LEU A 82 -8.45 31.07 -2.17
N SER A 83 -9.41 30.21 -1.83
CA SER A 83 -10.78 30.30 -2.33
C SER A 83 -11.53 31.51 -1.75
N LYS A 84 -11.25 31.90 -0.51
CA LYS A 84 -11.77 33.12 0.12
C LYS A 84 -11.18 34.41 -0.47
N LEU A 85 -9.94 34.37 -0.96
CA LEU A 85 -9.24 35.53 -1.53
C LEU A 85 -9.68 35.87 -2.96
N GLY A 86 -10.64 35.13 -3.53
CA GLY A 86 -11.36 35.52 -4.74
C GLY A 86 -10.47 35.80 -5.94
N SER A 87 -9.93 34.76 -6.60
CA SER A 87 -9.29 34.96 -7.91
C SER A 87 -10.05 34.24 -9.03
N THR A 88 -10.62 35.09 -9.87
CA THR A 88 -11.23 34.83 -11.18
C THR A 88 -10.13 34.50 -12.22
N SER A 89 -9.22 33.58 -11.87
CA SER A 89 -8.08 33.21 -12.71
C SER A 89 -8.30 31.85 -13.36
N ARG A 90 -8.04 31.77 -14.68
CA ARG A 90 -8.08 30.53 -15.48
C ARG A 90 -7.16 29.43 -14.91
N TYR A 91 -6.10 29.82 -14.21
CA TYR A 91 -5.18 28.92 -13.50
C TYR A 91 -5.80 28.30 -12.24
N GLY A 92 -6.70 29.02 -11.57
CA GLY A 92 -7.39 28.50 -10.39
C GLY A 92 -8.16 27.21 -10.70
N ARG A 93 -8.79 27.10 -11.88
CA ARG A 93 -9.53 25.89 -12.32
C ARG A 93 -8.63 24.65 -12.47
N GLN A 94 -7.41 24.83 -12.95
CA GLN A 94 -6.45 23.72 -13.12
C GLN A 94 -5.88 23.26 -11.77
N GLU A 95 -5.57 24.20 -10.88
CA GLU A 95 -5.16 23.90 -9.50
C GLU A 95 -6.27 23.16 -8.74
N LYS A 96 -7.54 23.50 -9.00
CA LYS A 96 -8.70 22.77 -8.47
C LYS A 96 -8.70 21.29 -8.85
N GLY A 97 -8.45 21.01 -10.12
CA GLY A 97 -8.39 19.64 -10.63
C GLY A 97 -7.23 18.84 -10.03
N LEU A 98 -6.05 19.46 -9.91
CA LEU A 98 -4.88 18.83 -9.31
C LEU A 98 -5.11 18.48 -7.84
N LEU A 99 -5.76 19.37 -7.09
CA LEU A 99 -6.11 19.15 -5.69
C LEU A 99 -7.14 18.03 -5.51
N LEU A 100 -8.20 18.03 -6.32
CA LEU A 100 -9.20 16.98 -6.31
C LEU A 100 -8.58 15.61 -6.64
N TYR A 101 -7.68 15.57 -7.62
CA TYR A 101 -6.93 14.36 -7.98
C TYR A 101 -6.07 13.87 -6.81
N THR A 102 -5.36 14.78 -6.15
CA THR A 102 -4.52 14.45 -4.97
C THR A 102 -5.36 13.87 -3.83
N LEU A 103 -6.56 14.44 -3.61
CA LEU A 103 -7.50 14.00 -2.58
C LEU A 103 -8.12 12.63 -2.91
N PHE A 104 -8.41 12.37 -4.20
CA PHE A 104 -8.89 11.08 -4.68
C PHE A 104 -7.83 9.98 -4.55
N VAL A 105 -6.58 10.28 -4.96
CA VAL A 105 -5.44 9.37 -4.79
C VAL A 105 -5.22 9.06 -3.32
N PHE A 106 -5.35 10.07 -2.45
CA PHE A 106 -5.27 9.90 -1.01
C PHE A 106 -6.36 8.96 -0.48
N ALA A 107 -7.63 9.19 -0.83
CA ALA A 107 -8.75 8.34 -0.41
C ALA A 107 -8.54 6.88 -0.83
N SER A 108 -8.07 6.67 -2.07
CA SER A 108 -7.76 5.34 -2.61
C SER A 108 -6.59 4.69 -1.85
N SER A 109 -5.57 5.46 -1.48
CA SER A 109 -4.42 4.98 -0.72
C SER A 109 -4.80 4.56 0.72
N ILE A 110 -5.69 5.32 1.37
CA ILE A 110 -6.22 4.98 2.69
C ILE A 110 -7.07 3.70 2.62
N LEU A 111 -7.92 3.54 1.59
CA LEU A 111 -8.68 2.32 1.39
C LEU A 111 -7.77 1.09 1.23
N MET A 112 -6.70 1.21 0.44
CA MET A 112 -5.68 0.15 0.31
C MET A 112 -5.00 -0.17 1.65
N CYS A 113 -4.63 0.85 2.43
CA CYS A 113 -4.04 0.64 3.77
C CYS A 113 -5.02 -0.06 4.72
N SER A 114 -6.29 0.35 4.72
CA SER A 114 -7.35 -0.26 5.53
C SER A 114 -7.56 -1.74 5.17
N GLN A 115 -7.46 -2.10 3.90
CA GLN A 115 -7.50 -3.50 3.48
C GLN A 115 -6.35 -4.30 4.11
N GLN A 116 -5.13 -3.77 4.17
CA GLN A 116 -3.99 -4.45 4.82
C GLN A 116 -4.23 -4.67 6.32
N PHE A 117 -4.83 -3.69 7.01
CA PHE A 117 -5.22 -3.83 8.41
C PHE A 117 -6.25 -4.94 8.63
N ILE A 118 -7.28 -5.01 7.81
CA ILE A 118 -8.33 -6.03 7.89
C ILE A 118 -7.73 -7.44 7.70
N LYS A 119 -6.78 -7.59 6.77
CA LYS A 119 -6.10 -8.87 6.53
C LYS A 119 -5.36 -9.38 7.75
N ILE A 120 -4.63 -8.51 8.43
CA ILE A 120 -3.86 -8.88 9.63
C ILE A 120 -4.80 -9.15 10.80
N PHE A 121 -5.82 -8.31 10.98
CA PHE A 121 -6.82 -8.50 12.04
C PHE A 121 -7.56 -9.85 11.91
N SER A 122 -7.88 -10.29 10.68
CA SER A 122 -8.49 -11.61 10.45
C SER A 122 -7.58 -12.78 10.84
N ILE A 123 -6.28 -12.67 10.60
CA ILE A 123 -5.33 -13.72 10.99
C ILE A 123 -5.33 -13.91 12.51
N TYR A 124 -5.37 -12.80 13.26
CA TYR A 124 -5.43 -12.81 14.72
C TYR A 124 -6.77 -13.31 15.28
N ASN A 125 -7.89 -13.02 14.62
CA ASN A 125 -9.22 -13.46 15.09
C ASN A 125 -9.65 -14.84 14.60
N HIS A 126 -8.80 -15.56 13.85
CA HIS A 126 -9.08 -16.91 13.33
C HIS A 126 -10.39 -17.02 12.53
N ASP A 127 -10.82 -15.94 11.90
CA ASP A 127 -12.08 -15.89 11.18
C ASP A 127 -11.94 -16.58 9.81
N GLY A 128 -12.55 -17.76 9.67
CA GLY A 128 -12.32 -18.68 8.54
C GLY A 128 -12.76 -18.14 7.17
N MET A 129 -13.85 -17.37 7.13
CA MET A 129 -14.33 -16.74 5.88
C MET A 129 -13.37 -15.67 5.35
N LEU A 130 -12.76 -14.92 6.26
CA LEU A 130 -11.90 -13.79 5.92
C LEU A 130 -10.49 -14.29 5.54
N LYS A 131 -10.03 -15.39 6.14
CA LYS A 131 -8.89 -16.18 5.65
C LYS A 131 -9.08 -16.68 4.21
N ALA A 132 -10.27 -17.22 3.89
CA ALA A 132 -10.58 -17.70 2.54
C ALA A 132 -10.55 -16.58 1.48
N TRP A 133 -11.00 -15.38 1.84
CA TRP A 133 -10.92 -14.21 0.97
C TRP A 133 -9.47 -13.75 0.74
N ILE A 134 -8.63 -13.81 1.77
CA ILE A 134 -7.19 -13.48 1.68
C ILE A 134 -6.44 -14.47 0.77
N THR A 135 -6.73 -15.78 0.89
CA THR A 135 -6.12 -16.79 0.02
C THR A 135 -6.51 -16.60 -1.44
N MET A 136 -7.77 -16.31 -1.75
CA MET A 136 -8.19 -16.00 -3.14
C MET A 136 -7.42 -14.81 -3.73
N GLN A 137 -7.19 -13.76 -2.92
CA GLN A 137 -6.46 -12.59 -3.40
C GLN A 137 -4.98 -12.89 -3.67
N ASN A 138 -4.35 -13.74 -2.86
CA ASN A 138 -2.97 -14.17 -3.04
C ASN A 138 -2.82 -15.17 -4.21
N GLU A 139 -3.76 -16.08 -4.43
CA GLU A 139 -3.76 -16.99 -5.58
C GLU A 139 -3.88 -16.23 -6.91
N SER A 140 -4.70 -15.18 -6.97
CA SER A 140 -4.82 -14.33 -8.17
C SER A 140 -3.49 -13.64 -8.54
N LEU A 141 -2.68 -13.30 -7.54
CA LEU A 141 -1.36 -12.67 -7.69
C LEU A 141 -0.31 -13.69 -8.14
N LEU A 142 -0.33 -14.90 -7.57
CA LEU A 142 0.51 -16.01 -7.99
C LEU A 142 0.22 -16.45 -9.43
N LEU A 143 -1.04 -16.50 -9.84
CA LEU A 143 -1.43 -16.79 -11.22
C LEU A 143 -0.96 -15.72 -12.21
N LYS A 144 -0.95 -14.45 -11.80
CA LYS A 144 -0.40 -13.35 -12.62
C LYS A 144 1.12 -13.47 -12.74
N LEU A 145 1.84 -13.68 -11.64
CA LEU A 145 3.29 -13.85 -11.66
C LEU A 145 3.72 -15.09 -12.47
N LYS A 146 2.94 -16.19 -12.40
CA LYS A 146 3.19 -17.40 -13.19
C LYS A 146 2.93 -17.21 -14.69
N LYS A 147 2.02 -16.30 -15.06
CA LYS A 147 1.76 -15.90 -16.45
C LYS A 147 2.81 -14.95 -17.02
N GLU A 148 3.48 -14.17 -16.18
CA GLU A 148 4.55 -13.25 -16.62
C GLU A 148 5.93 -13.91 -16.65
N ALA A 149 6.09 -15.07 -16.01
CA ALA A 149 7.33 -15.86 -16.00
C ALA A 149 7.42 -16.91 -17.13
N LEU A 150 6.43 -16.97 -18.03
CA LEU A 150 6.29 -17.94 -19.12
C LEU A 150 6.13 -17.20 -20.44
#